data_AF-A0AAP0BA23-F1
#
_entry.id   AF-A0AAP0BA23-F1
#
_cell.length_a   1.000
_cell.length_b   1.000
_cell.length_c   1.000
_cell.angle_alpha   90.00
_cell.angle_beta   90.00
_cell.angle_gamma   90.00
#
_symmetry.space_group_name_H-M   'P 1'
#
loop_
_entity.id
_entity.type
_entity.pdbx_description
1 polymer ?
#
loop_
_entity_poly.entity_id
_entity_poly.type
_entity_poly.pdbx_seq_one_letter_code
_entity_poly.pdbx_strand_id
1 'polypeptide(L)'
;MSSDASSALAAREMVKRFLDAARTGELEVFKKLAMQLDEGKGLSRTVADVKDANNRTALHFAAREGMTEVCKYLLEELKLDVDVRDDDGETALLHASRQGHLQTVNYLLEQGADPSASSQLGATSLHHAAGIGIIELLKLLLSRGVNVDSESDAGTPLVWAAGHGQQDSVKVLLENQANPNTETEDGITPLLSAVAAGSLTCLQLLIEAGATTNINAGGATPLHIAADSGNTEIISCLLNAGGDPNTFDEDGLKPIQIAAVQGNRGAVEILCPVTSPLPNFSNWTVDGIIEFMQSQPSKEHENMKETQKLTGSTSENSKIVEVTPEAKEKALEAKSRGDDAYRRKAYLEAVDAYTQAIDLNPNEPTLLSNRSLCWIRLGQAEQALADAKSCRSLKPSWPKAYYREGSALRLLQRFDEAANSFFEGLQLDPENKELVDAFRESVEAGRKFHGTDGPKQAN
;
A
#
# COMPACT_ATOMS: atom_id res chain seq x y z
N MET A 1 -18.30 -37.55 -27.06
CA MET A 1 -17.78 -36.23 -26.65
C MET A 1 -18.85 -35.33 -26.01
N SER A 2 -20.15 -35.43 -26.37
CA SER A 2 -21.21 -34.63 -25.72
C SER A 2 -21.68 -35.16 -24.35
N SER A 3 -21.58 -36.47 -24.09
CA SER A 3 -21.95 -37.09 -22.81
C SER A 3 -21.00 -36.68 -21.66
N ASP A 4 -19.70 -36.55 -21.95
CA ASP A 4 -18.69 -36.12 -20.98
C ASP A 4 -18.78 -34.63 -20.65
N ALA A 5 -19.10 -33.79 -21.64
CA ALA A 5 -19.31 -32.36 -21.40
C ALA A 5 -20.56 -32.09 -20.54
N SER A 6 -21.65 -32.85 -20.77
CA SER A 6 -22.89 -32.74 -20.01
C SER A 6 -22.73 -33.21 -18.56
N SER A 7 -22.03 -34.34 -18.35
CA SER A 7 -21.74 -34.85 -17.01
C SER A 7 -20.79 -33.94 -16.23
N ALA A 8 -19.74 -33.42 -16.87
CA ALA A 8 -18.83 -32.44 -16.26
C ALA A 8 -19.55 -31.14 -15.87
N LEU A 9 -20.49 -30.65 -16.71
CA LEU A 9 -21.30 -29.48 -16.39
C LEU A 9 -22.24 -29.73 -15.20
N ALA A 10 -22.89 -30.89 -15.16
CA ALA A 10 -23.76 -31.28 -14.06
C ALA A 10 -22.99 -31.40 -12.73
N ALA A 11 -21.79 -31.96 -12.76
CA ALA A 11 -20.91 -32.04 -11.58
C ALA A 11 -20.50 -30.64 -11.08
N ARG A 12 -20.14 -29.72 -11.99
CA ARG A 12 -19.82 -28.32 -11.64
C ARG A 12 -21.01 -27.60 -11.01
N GLU A 13 -22.21 -27.77 -11.56
CA GLU A 13 -23.43 -27.17 -11.01
C GLU A 13 -23.76 -27.73 -9.62
N MET A 14 -23.54 -29.03 -9.41
CA MET A 14 -23.74 -29.65 -8.09
C MET A 14 -22.74 -29.11 -7.05
N VAL A 15 -21.46 -28.99 -7.41
CA VAL A 15 -20.44 -28.36 -6.55
C VAL A 15 -20.81 -26.92 -6.21
N LYS A 16 -21.23 -26.13 -7.21
CA LYS A 16 -21.66 -24.75 -6.99
C LYS A 16 -22.83 -24.67 -6.01
N ARG A 17 -23.87 -25.47 -6.22
CA ARG A 17 -25.04 -25.53 -5.33
C ARG A 17 -24.68 -25.98 -3.91
N PHE A 18 -23.70 -26.87 -3.79
CA PHE A 18 -23.19 -27.35 -2.50
C PHE A 18 -22.50 -26.21 -1.73
N LEU A 19 -21.59 -25.48 -2.37
CA LEU A 19 -20.92 -24.33 -1.77
C LEU A 19 -21.90 -23.19 -1.48
N ASP A 20 -22.87 -22.96 -2.37
CA ASP A 20 -23.95 -21.99 -2.14
C ASP A 20 -24.81 -22.35 -0.93
N ALA A 21 -25.13 -23.63 -0.71
CA ALA A 21 -25.87 -24.07 0.47
C ALA A 21 -25.08 -23.83 1.77
N ALA A 22 -23.74 -23.95 1.75
CA ALA A 22 -22.90 -23.58 2.88
C ALA A 22 -22.95 -22.07 3.14
N ARG A 23 -22.90 -21.28 2.06
CA ARG A 23 -22.98 -19.81 2.09
C ARG A 23 -24.33 -19.30 2.61
N THR A 24 -25.45 -19.93 2.24
CA THR A 24 -26.80 -19.50 2.65
C THR A 24 -27.27 -20.11 3.98
N GLY A 25 -26.53 -21.09 4.52
CA GLY A 25 -26.88 -21.75 5.78
C GLY A 25 -27.98 -22.80 5.67
N GLU A 26 -28.33 -23.24 4.45
CA GLU A 26 -29.34 -24.28 4.21
C GLU A 26 -28.79 -25.68 4.56
N LEU A 27 -28.62 -25.96 5.86
CA LEU A 27 -27.91 -27.15 6.36
C LEU A 27 -28.45 -28.47 5.80
N GLU A 28 -29.77 -28.64 5.71
CA GLU A 28 -30.35 -29.88 5.17
C GLU A 28 -30.08 -30.06 3.67
N VAL A 29 -30.10 -28.96 2.91
CA VAL A 29 -29.75 -28.97 1.48
C VAL A 29 -28.26 -29.25 1.32
N PHE A 30 -27.42 -28.65 2.16
CA PHE A 30 -25.98 -28.89 2.23
C PHE A 30 -25.68 -30.38 2.49
N LYS A 31 -26.27 -30.97 3.54
CA LYS A 31 -26.11 -32.40 3.88
C LYS A 31 -26.54 -33.30 2.73
N LYS A 32 -27.69 -33.02 2.11
CA LYS A 32 -28.18 -33.79 0.96
C LYS A 32 -27.23 -33.73 -0.23
N LEU A 33 -26.72 -32.54 -0.57
CA LEU A 33 -25.78 -32.37 -1.68
C LEU A 33 -24.42 -33.04 -1.37
N ALA A 34 -23.95 -32.97 -0.12
CA ALA A 34 -22.73 -33.65 0.32
C ALA A 34 -22.82 -35.17 0.08
N MET A 35 -23.94 -35.80 0.46
CA MET A 35 -24.18 -37.23 0.22
C MET A 35 -24.26 -37.58 -1.27
N GLN A 36 -24.78 -36.69 -2.11
CA GLN A 36 -24.83 -36.89 -3.56
C GLN A 36 -23.44 -36.83 -4.19
N LEU A 37 -22.55 -35.98 -3.67
CA LEU A 37 -21.17 -35.84 -4.14
C LEU A 37 -20.24 -36.97 -3.68
N ASP A 38 -20.57 -37.64 -2.57
CA ASP A 38 -19.68 -38.62 -1.93
C ASP A 38 -19.34 -39.83 -2.80
N GLU A 39 -20.33 -40.37 -3.52
CA GLU A 39 -20.17 -41.57 -4.38
C GLU A 39 -19.45 -42.74 -3.67
N GLY A 40 -19.50 -42.83 -2.33
CA GLY A 40 -18.83 -43.85 -1.53
C GLY A 40 -17.35 -43.62 -1.24
N LYS A 41 -16.81 -42.41 -1.50
CA LYS A 41 -15.39 -42.05 -1.28
C LYS A 41 -15.08 -41.68 0.18
N GLY A 42 -16.12 -41.45 1.00
CA GLY A 42 -16.04 -41.07 2.40
C GLY A 42 -16.39 -39.59 2.59
N LEU A 43 -17.53 -39.33 3.25
CA LEU A 43 -18.19 -38.03 3.25
C LEU A 43 -17.28 -36.87 3.68
N SER A 44 -16.51 -37.05 4.76
CA SER A 44 -15.54 -36.04 5.22
C SER A 44 -14.50 -35.69 4.17
N ARG A 45 -13.95 -36.71 3.49
CA ARG A 45 -12.94 -36.51 2.43
C ARG A 45 -13.56 -35.79 1.24
N THR A 46 -14.73 -36.25 0.80
CA THR A 46 -15.45 -35.61 -0.31
C THR A 46 -15.71 -34.14 -0.02
N VAL A 47 -16.25 -33.81 1.16
CA VAL A 47 -16.53 -32.42 1.54
C VAL A 47 -15.25 -31.57 1.61
N ALA A 48 -14.15 -32.13 2.12
CA ALA A 48 -12.86 -31.43 2.18
C ALA A 48 -12.25 -31.16 0.79
N ASP A 49 -12.45 -32.09 -0.16
CA ASP A 49 -11.93 -32.00 -1.52
C ASP A 49 -12.74 -31.04 -2.40
N VAL A 50 -13.99 -30.70 -2.02
CA VAL A 50 -14.82 -29.74 -2.75
C VAL A 50 -14.41 -28.31 -2.40
N LYS A 51 -13.79 -27.64 -3.37
CA LYS A 51 -13.28 -26.26 -3.26
C LYS A 51 -13.70 -25.42 -4.46
N ASP A 52 -13.74 -24.11 -4.28
CA ASP A 52 -13.87 -23.17 -5.40
C ASP A 52 -12.54 -22.95 -6.15
N ALA A 53 -12.53 -22.01 -7.09
CA ALA A 53 -11.35 -21.69 -7.89
C ALA A 53 -10.20 -21.05 -7.09
N ASN A 54 -10.48 -20.54 -5.89
CA ASN A 54 -9.51 -19.92 -4.99
C ASN A 54 -9.15 -20.87 -3.82
N ASN A 55 -9.39 -22.18 -3.98
CA ASN A 55 -9.21 -23.20 -2.94
C ASN A 55 -10.06 -23.01 -1.67
N ARG A 56 -11.14 -22.24 -1.71
CA ARG A 56 -12.05 -22.05 -0.56
C ARG A 56 -12.97 -23.25 -0.40
N THR A 57 -13.01 -23.78 0.82
CA THR A 57 -13.90 -24.88 1.22
C THR A 57 -15.26 -24.38 1.68
N ALA A 58 -16.21 -25.29 1.89
CA ALA A 58 -17.50 -24.98 2.52
C ALA A 58 -17.36 -24.26 3.89
N LEU A 59 -16.30 -24.56 4.65
CA LEU A 59 -16.06 -23.91 5.95
C LEU A 59 -15.75 -22.41 5.78
N HIS A 60 -14.99 -22.03 4.74
CA HIS A 60 -14.71 -20.62 4.44
C HIS A 60 -16.00 -19.86 4.12
N PHE A 61 -16.85 -20.41 3.24
CA PHE A 61 -18.12 -19.77 2.87
C PHE A 61 -19.08 -19.67 4.06
N ALA A 62 -19.23 -20.74 4.83
CA ALA A 62 -20.08 -20.74 6.02
C ALA A 62 -19.59 -19.72 7.06
N ALA A 63 -18.28 -19.67 7.32
CA ALA A 63 -17.69 -18.76 8.27
C ALA A 63 -17.82 -17.29 7.83
N ARG A 64 -17.57 -17.02 6.54
CA ARG A 64 -17.70 -15.67 5.95
C ARG A 64 -19.11 -15.09 6.11
N GLU A 65 -20.15 -15.91 6.02
CA GLU A 65 -21.54 -15.45 6.14
C GLU A 65 -22.14 -15.68 7.54
N GLY A 66 -21.34 -16.16 8.50
CA GLY A 66 -21.80 -16.36 9.89
C GLY A 66 -22.69 -17.58 10.11
N MET A 67 -22.68 -18.55 9.18
CA MET A 67 -23.49 -19.77 9.21
C MET A 67 -22.91 -20.79 10.21
N THR A 68 -23.02 -20.47 11.50
CA THR A 68 -22.41 -21.21 12.61
C THR A 68 -22.87 -22.67 12.67
N GLU A 69 -24.13 -22.97 12.35
CA GLU A 69 -24.64 -24.36 12.34
C GLU A 69 -24.02 -25.22 11.23
N VAL A 70 -23.71 -24.62 10.07
CA VAL A 70 -22.95 -25.31 9.02
C VAL A 70 -21.52 -25.53 9.47
N CYS A 71 -20.89 -24.54 10.12
CA CYS A 71 -19.55 -24.71 10.70
C CYS A 71 -19.51 -25.85 11.73
N LYS A 72 -20.52 -25.93 12.61
CA LYS A 72 -20.67 -27.04 13.57
C LYS A 72 -20.74 -28.39 12.90
N TYR A 73 -21.58 -28.53 11.89
CA TYR A 73 -21.66 -29.77 11.14
C TYR A 73 -20.31 -30.19 10.53
N LEU A 74 -19.60 -29.23 9.91
CA LEU A 74 -18.30 -29.47 9.29
C LEU A 74 -17.22 -29.90 10.30
N LEU A 75 -17.15 -29.26 11.47
CA LEU A 75 -16.09 -29.51 12.45
C LEU A 75 -16.42 -30.66 13.42
N GLU A 76 -17.67 -30.79 13.84
CA GLU A 76 -18.08 -31.78 14.84
C GLU A 76 -18.49 -33.11 14.23
N GLU A 77 -19.28 -33.12 13.17
CA GLU A 77 -19.73 -34.37 12.53
C GLU A 77 -18.70 -34.86 11.51
N LEU A 78 -18.16 -33.98 10.67
CA LEU A 78 -17.22 -34.38 9.61
C LEU A 78 -15.75 -34.35 10.03
N LYS A 79 -15.42 -33.77 11.19
CA LYS A 79 -14.05 -33.69 11.74
C LYS A 79 -13.04 -33.06 10.76
N LEU A 80 -13.47 -32.03 10.03
CA LEU A 80 -12.59 -31.30 9.13
C LEU A 80 -11.57 -30.47 9.90
N ASP A 81 -10.42 -30.23 9.27
CA ASP A 81 -9.43 -29.28 9.77
C ASP A 81 -10.02 -27.86 9.78
N VAL A 82 -9.86 -27.17 10.91
CA VAL A 82 -10.40 -25.83 11.14
C VAL A 82 -9.54 -24.75 10.47
N ASP A 83 -8.25 -25.01 10.29
CA ASP A 83 -7.25 -24.05 9.80
C ASP A 83 -6.83 -24.29 8.34
N VAL A 84 -7.71 -24.94 7.56
CA VAL A 84 -7.53 -25.02 6.10
C VAL A 84 -7.41 -23.61 5.54
N ARG A 85 -6.42 -23.40 4.67
CA ARG A 85 -6.14 -22.13 4.02
C ARG A 85 -6.60 -22.13 2.56
N ASP A 86 -7.14 -21.00 2.13
CA ASP A 86 -7.40 -20.71 0.72
C ASP A 86 -6.15 -20.19 -0.01
N ASP A 87 -6.28 -19.81 -1.28
CA ASP A 87 -5.16 -19.32 -2.10
C ASP A 87 -4.59 -17.97 -1.62
N ASP A 88 -5.33 -17.21 -0.81
CA ASP A 88 -4.86 -15.97 -0.18
C ASP A 88 -4.21 -16.27 1.19
N GLY A 89 -4.13 -17.55 1.58
CA GLY A 89 -3.67 -18.00 2.89
C GLY A 89 -4.70 -17.78 4.01
N GLU A 90 -5.93 -17.35 3.71
CA GLU A 90 -6.94 -17.04 4.70
C GLU A 90 -7.59 -18.32 5.23
N THR A 91 -7.82 -18.40 6.55
CA THR A 91 -8.62 -19.46 7.18
C THR A 91 -10.07 -19.02 7.35
N ALA A 92 -10.95 -19.96 7.70
CA ALA A 92 -12.33 -19.66 8.06
C ALA A 92 -12.45 -18.60 9.18
N LEU A 93 -11.51 -18.59 10.14
CA LEU A 93 -11.47 -17.59 11.20
C LEU A 93 -11.26 -16.17 10.66
N LEU A 94 -10.37 -15.98 9.68
CA LEU A 94 -10.13 -14.67 9.04
C LEU A 94 -11.37 -14.20 8.28
N HIS A 95 -12.00 -15.09 7.52
CA HIS A 95 -13.24 -14.78 6.79
C HIS A 95 -14.36 -14.32 7.72
N ALA A 96 -14.60 -15.03 8.83
CA ALA A 96 -15.59 -14.65 9.83
C ALA A 96 -15.24 -13.34 10.55
N SER A 97 -13.94 -13.12 10.85
CA SER A 97 -13.46 -11.93 11.54
C SER A 97 -13.61 -10.68 10.69
N ARG A 98 -13.28 -10.77 9.40
CA ARG A 98 -13.45 -9.68 8.42
C ARG A 98 -14.90 -9.23 8.25
N GLN A 99 -15.86 -10.13 8.43
CA GLN A 99 -17.29 -9.81 8.36
C GLN A 99 -17.92 -9.53 9.74
N GLY A 100 -17.14 -9.62 10.81
CA GLY A 100 -17.59 -9.32 12.17
C GLY A 100 -18.55 -10.33 12.77
N HIS A 101 -18.56 -11.57 12.29
CA HIS A 101 -19.44 -12.63 12.81
C HIS A 101 -18.92 -13.19 14.14
N LEU A 102 -19.07 -12.41 15.22
CA LEU A 102 -18.49 -12.70 16.54
C LEU A 102 -18.88 -14.08 17.09
N GLN A 103 -20.14 -14.51 16.91
CA GLN A 103 -20.59 -15.83 17.35
C GLN A 103 -19.81 -16.95 16.63
N THR A 104 -19.63 -16.82 15.31
CA THR A 104 -18.90 -17.79 14.50
C THR A 104 -17.42 -17.76 14.83
N VAL A 105 -16.82 -16.57 15.02
CA VAL A 105 -15.42 -16.45 15.47
C VAL A 105 -15.21 -17.15 16.80
N ASN A 106 -16.05 -16.87 17.81
CA ASN A 106 -15.91 -17.52 19.11
C ASN A 106 -16.03 -19.04 19.01
N TYR A 107 -16.97 -19.53 18.20
CA TYR A 107 -17.12 -20.96 17.94
C TYR A 107 -15.87 -21.57 17.29
N LEU A 108 -15.32 -20.96 16.24
CA LEU A 108 -14.10 -21.46 15.57
C LEU A 108 -12.91 -21.51 16.54
N LEU A 109 -12.75 -20.49 17.38
CA LEU A 109 -11.72 -20.45 18.41
C LEU A 109 -11.92 -21.50 19.51
N GLU A 110 -13.16 -21.87 19.84
CA GLU A 110 -13.48 -22.98 20.75
C GLU A 110 -13.16 -24.35 20.13
N GLN A 111 -13.25 -24.46 18.80
CA GLN A 111 -12.84 -25.67 18.05
C GLN A 111 -11.34 -25.73 17.76
N GLY A 112 -10.55 -24.80 18.31
CA GLY A 112 -9.09 -24.82 18.21
C GLY A 112 -8.50 -24.14 16.98
N ALA A 113 -9.25 -23.29 16.29
CA ALA A 113 -8.68 -22.42 15.25
C ALA A 113 -7.54 -21.57 15.82
N ASP A 114 -6.43 -21.48 15.11
CA ASP A 114 -5.29 -20.66 15.51
C ASP A 114 -5.65 -19.16 15.45
N PRO A 115 -5.74 -18.45 16.59
CA PRO A 115 -6.05 -17.02 16.61
C PRO A 115 -4.96 -16.15 15.97
N SER A 116 -3.77 -16.69 15.77
CA SER A 116 -2.61 -16.02 15.15
C SER A 116 -2.45 -16.34 13.67
N ALA A 117 -3.36 -17.13 13.08
CA ALA A 117 -3.34 -17.40 11.65
C ALA A 117 -3.36 -16.08 10.85
N SER A 118 -2.57 -16.04 9.78
CA SER A 118 -2.41 -14.87 8.92
C SER A 118 -2.61 -15.23 7.45
N SER A 119 -3.09 -14.27 6.67
CA SER A 119 -3.07 -14.34 5.20
C SER A 119 -1.62 -14.30 4.67
N GLN A 120 -1.47 -14.45 3.35
CA GLN A 120 -0.18 -14.30 2.67
C GLN A 120 0.44 -12.90 2.84
N LEU A 121 -0.40 -11.88 3.10
CA LEU A 121 0.04 -10.51 3.36
C LEU A 121 0.27 -10.24 4.86
N GLY A 122 0.29 -11.29 5.70
CA GLY A 122 0.48 -11.17 7.15
C GLY A 122 -0.74 -10.66 7.93
N ALA A 123 -1.87 -10.36 7.27
CA ALA A 123 -3.06 -9.87 7.96
C ALA A 123 -3.71 -10.99 8.80
N THR A 124 -3.96 -10.69 10.08
CA THR A 124 -4.61 -11.60 11.03
C THR A 124 -6.04 -11.14 11.35
N SER A 125 -6.82 -11.95 12.06
CA SER A 125 -8.11 -11.52 12.59
C SER A 125 -8.04 -10.25 13.45
N LEU A 126 -6.92 -10.02 14.13
CA LEU A 126 -6.71 -8.83 14.96
C LEU A 126 -6.64 -7.56 14.09
N HIS A 127 -6.00 -7.62 12.92
CA HIS A 127 -5.95 -6.52 11.96
C HIS A 127 -7.35 -6.13 11.46
N HIS A 128 -8.14 -7.12 11.06
CA HIS A 128 -9.51 -6.88 10.59
C HIS A 128 -10.40 -6.30 11.70
N ALA A 129 -10.33 -6.85 12.91
CA ALA A 129 -11.09 -6.34 14.05
C ALA A 129 -10.71 -4.88 14.37
N ALA A 130 -9.41 -4.56 14.32
CA ALA A 130 -8.88 -3.24 14.59
C ALA A 130 -9.32 -2.20 13.55
N GLY A 131 -9.11 -2.47 12.26
CA GLY A 131 -9.45 -1.55 11.16
C GLY A 131 -10.95 -1.34 10.95
N ILE A 132 -11.77 -2.35 11.24
CA ILE A 132 -13.25 -2.22 11.14
C ILE A 132 -13.83 -1.54 12.39
N GLY A 133 -13.18 -1.66 13.55
CA GLY A 133 -13.68 -1.09 14.81
C GLY A 133 -14.53 -2.05 15.66
N ILE A 134 -14.35 -3.37 15.49
CA ILE A 134 -15.17 -4.37 16.21
C ILE A 134 -14.55 -4.67 17.57
N ILE A 135 -14.84 -3.83 18.55
CA ILE A 135 -14.18 -3.83 19.87
C ILE A 135 -14.32 -5.16 20.62
N GLU A 136 -15.50 -5.78 20.58
CA GLU A 136 -15.71 -7.06 21.27
C GLU A 136 -14.89 -8.21 20.64
N LEU A 137 -14.76 -8.21 19.31
CA LEU A 137 -13.89 -9.16 18.61
C LEU A 137 -12.41 -8.88 18.91
N LEU A 138 -12.02 -7.61 18.90
CA LEU A 138 -10.65 -7.18 19.21
C LEU A 138 -10.23 -7.66 20.62
N LYS A 139 -11.07 -7.42 21.64
CA LYS A 139 -10.85 -7.88 23.02
C LYS A 139 -10.82 -9.40 23.12
N LEU A 140 -11.73 -10.09 22.41
CA LEU A 140 -11.75 -11.56 22.37
C LEU A 140 -10.41 -12.10 21.85
N LEU A 141 -9.90 -11.58 20.74
CA LEU A 141 -8.65 -12.04 20.14
C LEU A 141 -7.45 -11.76 21.05
N LEU A 142 -7.33 -10.55 21.62
CA LEU A 142 -6.28 -10.20 22.58
C LEU A 142 -6.29 -11.12 23.80
N SER A 143 -7.47 -11.51 24.29
CA SER A 143 -7.60 -12.47 25.40
C SER A 143 -7.06 -13.87 25.07
N ARG A 144 -6.87 -14.20 23.78
CA ARG A 144 -6.25 -15.46 23.33
C ARG A 144 -4.72 -15.38 23.23
N GLY A 145 -4.10 -14.26 23.64
CA GLY A 145 -2.64 -14.12 23.71
C GLY A 145 -1.98 -13.93 22.35
N VAL A 146 -2.71 -13.43 21.35
CA VAL A 146 -2.13 -13.04 20.06
C VAL A 146 -1.13 -11.89 20.25
N ASN A 147 -0.11 -11.84 19.39
CA ASN A 147 0.81 -10.70 19.39
C ASN A 147 0.08 -9.43 18.92
N VAL A 148 0.00 -8.42 19.80
CA VAL A 148 -0.65 -7.14 19.53
C VAL A 148 0.00 -6.38 18.36
N ASP A 149 1.31 -6.55 18.20
CA ASP A 149 2.14 -5.95 17.15
C ASP A 149 2.45 -6.96 16.03
N SER A 150 1.53 -7.89 15.74
CA SER A 150 1.66 -8.74 14.55
C SER A 150 1.74 -7.87 13.30
N GLU A 151 2.68 -8.12 12.40
CA GLU A 151 2.88 -7.31 11.20
C GLU A 151 2.21 -7.91 9.97
N SER A 152 1.49 -7.07 9.23
CA SER A 152 1.09 -7.29 7.84
C SER A 152 1.88 -6.37 6.91
N ASP A 153 1.81 -6.60 5.59
CA ASP A 153 2.34 -5.68 4.58
C ASP A 153 1.87 -4.23 4.79
N ALA A 154 0.66 -4.04 5.32
CA ALA A 154 0.06 -2.73 5.58
C ALA A 154 0.28 -2.24 7.03
N GLY A 155 1.14 -2.91 7.80
CA GLY A 155 1.49 -2.56 9.17
C GLY A 155 0.72 -3.34 10.23
N THR A 156 0.89 -2.95 11.48
CA THR A 156 0.27 -3.59 12.66
C THR A 156 -1.22 -3.29 12.77
N PRO A 157 -1.98 -4.00 13.61
CA PRO A 157 -3.38 -3.66 13.90
C PRO A 157 -3.56 -2.20 14.35
N LEU A 158 -2.57 -1.60 15.01
CA LEU A 158 -2.62 -0.20 15.43
C LEU A 158 -2.54 0.77 14.24
N VAL A 159 -1.70 0.47 13.23
CA VAL A 159 -1.66 1.20 11.95
C VAL A 159 -3.03 1.14 11.26
N TRP A 160 -3.63 -0.06 11.20
CA TRP A 160 -4.94 -0.26 10.58
C TRP A 160 -6.06 0.51 11.30
N ALA A 161 -6.13 0.43 12.63
CA ALA A 161 -7.10 1.17 13.43
C ALA A 161 -6.96 2.69 13.23
N ALA A 162 -5.73 3.20 13.28
CA ALA A 162 -5.45 4.62 13.11
C ALA A 162 -5.82 5.12 11.70
N GLY A 163 -5.45 4.39 10.65
CA GLY A 163 -5.74 4.73 9.25
C GLY A 163 -7.22 4.68 8.87
N HIS A 164 -8.04 3.97 9.65
CA HIS A 164 -9.50 3.95 9.49
C HIS A 164 -10.22 4.83 10.53
N GLY A 165 -9.49 5.59 11.36
CA GLY A 165 -10.06 6.49 12.36
C GLY A 165 -10.78 5.78 13.52
N GLN A 166 -10.45 4.52 13.80
CA GLN A 166 -11.10 3.70 14.83
C GLN A 166 -10.56 3.99 16.23
N GLN A 167 -10.97 5.11 16.83
CA GLN A 167 -10.45 5.60 18.13
C GLN A 167 -10.55 4.57 19.27
N ASP A 168 -11.65 3.80 19.34
CA ASP A 168 -11.83 2.81 20.40
C ASP A 168 -10.91 1.59 20.21
N SER A 169 -10.64 1.19 18.96
CA SER A 169 -9.64 0.17 18.64
C SER A 169 -8.23 0.63 19.00
N VAL A 170 -7.87 1.88 18.64
CA VAL A 170 -6.58 2.49 19.00
C VAL A 170 -6.39 2.45 20.51
N LYS A 171 -7.40 2.89 21.28
CA LYS A 171 -7.35 2.87 22.73
C LYS A 171 -7.13 1.46 23.29
N VAL A 172 -7.90 0.47 22.85
CA VAL A 172 -7.79 -0.91 23.33
C VAL A 172 -6.42 -1.52 22.99
N LEU A 173 -5.89 -1.26 21.80
CA LEU A 173 -4.56 -1.75 21.39
C LEU A 173 -3.45 -1.13 22.25
N LEU A 174 -3.49 0.18 22.50
CA LEU A 174 -2.52 0.87 23.35
C LEU A 174 -2.60 0.40 24.82
N GLU A 175 -3.80 0.16 25.35
CA GLU A 175 -4.01 -0.44 26.67
C GLU A 175 -3.41 -1.85 26.77
N ASN A 176 -3.28 -2.55 25.64
CA ASN A 176 -2.63 -3.86 25.52
C ASN A 176 -1.17 -3.76 25.05
N GLN A 177 -0.51 -2.62 25.28
CA GLN A 177 0.92 -2.39 25.05
C GLN A 177 1.35 -2.45 23.58
N ALA A 178 0.44 -2.17 22.62
CA ALA A 178 0.83 -1.96 21.24
C ALA A 178 1.86 -0.83 21.12
N ASN A 179 2.91 -1.02 20.32
CA ASN A 179 3.94 0.00 20.13
C ASN A 179 3.41 1.15 19.24
N PRO A 180 3.27 2.40 19.75
CA PRO A 180 2.75 3.52 18.96
C PRO A 180 3.70 4.01 17.87
N ASN A 181 4.94 3.52 17.84
CA ASN A 181 5.98 3.88 16.89
C ASN A 181 6.35 2.73 15.94
N THR A 182 5.46 1.75 15.71
CA THR A 182 5.70 0.78 14.62
C THR A 182 5.70 1.47 13.27
N GLU A 183 6.43 0.90 12.32
CA GLU A 183 6.65 1.48 11.00
C GLU A 183 6.59 0.37 9.96
N THR A 184 5.87 0.59 8.85
CA THR A 184 5.87 -0.34 7.70
C THR A 184 7.16 -0.24 6.90
N GLU A 185 7.37 -1.13 5.92
CA GLU A 185 8.49 -1.00 4.96
C GLU A 185 8.53 0.35 4.23
N ASP A 186 7.37 0.99 4.03
CA ASP A 186 7.23 2.30 3.37
C ASP A 186 7.31 3.49 4.35
N GLY A 187 7.66 3.25 5.61
CA GLY A 187 7.80 4.30 6.61
C GLY A 187 6.49 4.78 7.25
N ILE A 188 5.39 4.04 7.08
CA ILE A 188 4.07 4.45 7.57
C ILE A 188 3.91 4.05 9.04
N THR A 189 3.70 5.06 9.90
CA THR A 189 3.43 4.87 11.33
C THR A 189 1.95 5.03 11.67
N PRO A 190 1.47 4.54 12.82
CA PRO A 190 0.10 4.79 13.28
C PRO A 190 -0.26 6.27 13.32
N LEU A 191 0.68 7.14 13.76
CA LEU A 191 0.45 8.58 13.82
C LEU A 191 0.24 9.17 12.43
N LEU A 192 1.05 8.76 11.45
CA LEU A 192 0.88 9.22 10.07
C LEU A 192 -0.47 8.78 9.51
N SER A 193 -0.87 7.52 9.78
CA SER A 193 -2.17 6.99 9.35
C SER A 193 -3.34 7.74 9.98
N ALA A 194 -3.27 8.10 11.27
CA ALA A 194 -4.31 8.91 11.92
C ALA A 194 -4.44 10.32 11.30
N VAL A 195 -3.31 10.93 10.94
CA VAL A 195 -3.27 12.24 10.28
C VAL A 195 -3.85 12.16 8.87
N ALA A 196 -3.45 11.17 8.08
CA ALA A 196 -3.99 10.93 6.74
C ALA A 196 -5.50 10.64 6.77
N ALA A 197 -5.98 9.94 7.80
CA ALA A 197 -7.40 9.69 8.02
C ALA A 197 -8.18 10.93 8.51
N GLY A 198 -7.49 12.02 8.88
CA GLY A 198 -8.13 13.21 9.45
C GLY A 198 -8.70 12.99 10.86
N SER A 199 -8.23 11.95 11.59
CA SER A 199 -8.77 11.58 12.90
C SER A 199 -8.00 12.23 14.05
N LEU A 200 -8.50 13.38 14.53
CA LEU A 200 -7.92 14.10 15.66
C LEU A 200 -7.87 13.25 16.94
N THR A 201 -8.91 12.48 17.24
CA THR A 201 -8.93 11.65 18.46
C THR A 201 -7.87 10.55 18.42
N CYS A 202 -7.71 9.86 17.28
CA CYS A 202 -6.66 8.83 17.14
C CYS A 202 -5.27 9.46 17.28
N LEU A 203 -5.06 10.62 16.66
CA LEU A 203 -3.82 11.38 16.78
C LEU A 203 -3.49 11.72 18.25
N GLN A 204 -4.46 12.24 18.99
CA GLN A 204 -4.30 12.57 20.41
C GLN A 204 -3.94 11.34 21.25
N LEU A 205 -4.66 10.23 21.07
CA LEU A 205 -4.37 8.98 21.78
C LEU A 205 -2.95 8.46 21.50
N LEU A 206 -2.50 8.55 20.24
CA LEU A 206 -1.16 8.12 19.85
C LEU A 206 -0.07 9.03 20.43
N ILE A 207 -0.27 10.35 20.43
CA ILE A 207 0.66 11.30 21.06
C ILE A 207 0.73 11.05 22.57
N GLU A 208 -0.40 10.84 23.24
CA GLU A 208 -0.46 10.51 24.66
C GLU A 208 0.27 9.20 24.98
N ALA A 209 0.26 8.23 24.07
CA ALA A 209 1.01 6.99 24.18
C ALA A 209 2.51 7.12 23.83
N GLY A 210 2.98 8.30 23.40
CA GLY A 210 4.39 8.53 23.08
C GLY A 210 4.76 8.29 21.61
N ALA A 211 3.83 8.44 20.68
CA ALA A 211 4.12 8.45 19.26
C ALA A 211 5.02 9.64 18.87
N THR A 212 5.98 9.39 17.99
CA THR A 212 6.91 10.41 17.47
C THR A 212 6.21 11.30 16.45
N THR A 213 6.27 12.61 16.65
CA THR A 213 5.56 13.61 15.82
C THR A 213 6.38 14.11 14.62
N ASN A 214 7.71 14.05 14.71
CA ASN A 214 8.65 14.48 13.68
C ASN A 214 9.08 13.32 12.78
N ILE A 215 8.10 12.61 12.22
CA ILE A 215 8.32 11.53 11.25
C ILE A 215 8.40 12.06 9.83
N ASN A 216 9.15 11.36 8.98
CA ASN A 216 9.27 11.66 7.55
C ASN A 216 9.03 10.36 6.77
N ALA A 217 7.97 10.33 5.96
CA ALA A 217 7.64 9.20 5.11
C ALA A 217 7.53 9.70 3.66
N GLY A 218 8.45 9.27 2.79
CA GLY A 218 8.52 9.76 1.41
C GLY A 218 8.64 11.29 1.32
N GLY A 219 9.53 11.88 2.12
CA GLY A 219 9.77 13.32 2.20
C GLY A 219 8.72 14.11 2.98
N ALA A 220 7.47 13.64 3.09
CA ALA A 220 6.41 14.36 3.78
C ALA A 220 6.41 14.10 5.30
N THR A 221 6.11 15.15 6.06
CA THR A 221 5.87 15.06 7.52
C THR A 221 4.37 15.11 7.82
N PRO A 222 3.91 14.75 9.04
CA PRO A 222 2.51 14.86 9.42
C PRO A 222 1.94 16.28 9.23
N LEU A 223 2.76 17.31 9.43
CA LEU A 223 2.35 18.70 9.20
C LEU A 223 2.11 19.01 7.71
N HIS A 224 2.87 18.40 6.80
CA HIS A 224 2.61 18.55 5.36
C HIS A 224 1.25 17.94 4.97
N ILE A 225 0.95 16.72 5.45
CA ILE A 225 -0.33 16.05 5.18
C ILE A 225 -1.51 16.83 5.79
N ALA A 226 -1.36 17.33 7.02
CA ALA A 226 -2.38 18.13 7.68
C ALA A 226 -2.60 19.49 6.99
N ALA A 227 -1.53 20.10 6.46
CA ALA A 227 -1.59 21.34 5.69
C ALA A 227 -2.25 21.18 4.33
N ASP A 228 -1.97 20.07 3.63
CA ASP A 228 -2.60 19.72 2.35
C ASP A 228 -4.11 19.52 2.49
N SER A 229 -4.53 18.77 3.51
CA SER A 229 -5.95 18.57 3.84
C SER A 229 -6.64 19.77 4.49
N GLY A 230 -5.87 20.76 4.95
CA GLY A 230 -6.39 21.97 5.59
C GLY A 230 -6.99 21.74 6.99
N ASN A 231 -6.71 20.60 7.63
CA ASN A 231 -7.27 20.25 8.92
C ASN A 231 -6.59 21.04 10.05
N THR A 232 -7.16 22.18 10.39
CA THR A 232 -6.63 23.14 11.37
C THR A 232 -6.47 22.57 12.78
N GLU A 233 -7.36 21.68 13.20
CA GLU A 233 -7.31 21.03 14.51
C GLU A 233 -6.13 20.07 14.61
N ILE A 234 -5.90 19.27 13.56
CA ILE A 234 -4.74 18.38 13.47
C ILE A 234 -3.43 19.17 13.40
N ILE A 235 -3.36 20.23 12.59
CA ILE A 235 -2.18 21.11 12.54
C ILE A 235 -1.85 21.64 13.94
N SER A 236 -2.85 22.18 14.64
CA SER A 236 -2.69 22.70 15.99
C SER A 236 -2.21 21.62 16.97
N CYS A 237 -2.76 20.42 16.88
CA CYS A 237 -2.37 19.28 17.69
C CYS A 237 -0.90 18.88 17.46
N LEU A 238 -0.48 18.74 16.20
CA LEU A 238 0.88 18.40 15.82
C LEU A 238 1.91 19.46 16.27
N LEU A 239 1.59 20.75 16.10
CA LEU A 239 2.45 21.85 16.56
C LEU A 239 2.62 21.84 18.09
N ASN A 240 1.53 21.63 18.84
CA ASN A 240 1.58 21.52 20.29
C ASN A 240 2.40 20.31 20.75
N ALA A 241 2.45 19.26 19.94
CA ALA A 241 3.25 18.06 20.16
C ALA A 241 4.69 18.17 19.60
N GLY A 242 5.15 19.38 19.25
CA GLY A 242 6.53 19.64 18.83
C GLY A 242 6.84 19.30 17.38
N GLY A 243 5.83 19.20 16.52
CA GLY A 243 6.01 19.09 15.07
C GLY A 243 6.72 20.32 14.51
N ASP A 244 7.79 20.12 13.73
CA ASP A 244 8.55 21.24 13.14
C ASP A 244 7.87 21.78 11.86
N PRO A 245 7.37 23.03 11.85
CA PRO A 245 6.73 23.63 10.68
C PRO A 245 7.74 24.14 9.63
N ASN A 246 9.05 23.99 9.86
CA ASN A 246 10.10 24.45 8.95
C ASN A 246 10.71 23.36 8.10
N THR A 247 10.21 22.12 8.20
CA THR A 247 10.66 21.02 7.35
C THR A 247 10.26 21.24 5.90
N PHE A 248 10.99 20.60 5.00
CA PHE A 248 10.72 20.59 3.57
C PHE A 248 10.29 19.19 3.14
N ASP A 249 9.31 19.11 2.24
CA ASP A 249 8.93 17.88 1.56
C ASP A 249 9.82 17.56 0.35
N GLU A 250 9.45 16.54 -0.45
CA GLU A 250 10.19 16.15 -1.67
C GLU A 250 10.25 17.26 -2.73
N ASP A 251 9.28 18.19 -2.72
CA ASP A 251 9.20 19.31 -3.64
C ASP A 251 9.88 20.58 -3.09
N GLY A 252 10.49 20.49 -1.91
CA GLY A 252 11.17 21.60 -1.25
C GLY A 252 10.20 22.64 -0.69
N LEU A 253 8.95 22.26 -0.42
CA LEU A 253 7.92 23.10 0.15
C LEU A 253 7.80 22.85 1.66
N LYS A 254 7.59 23.94 2.42
CA LYS A 254 7.18 23.86 3.82
C LYS A 254 5.69 23.57 3.94
N PRO A 255 5.18 23.07 5.10
CA PRO A 255 3.75 22.88 5.33
C PRO A 255 2.91 24.12 5.04
N ILE A 256 3.39 25.33 5.41
CA ILE A 256 2.66 26.58 5.14
C ILE A 256 2.49 26.87 3.64
N GLN A 257 3.47 26.47 2.83
CA GLN A 257 3.44 26.67 1.39
C GLN A 257 2.43 25.72 0.74
N ILE A 258 2.39 24.46 1.19
CA ILE A 258 1.36 23.50 0.77
C ILE A 258 -0.04 24.03 1.13
N ALA A 259 -0.26 24.46 2.38
CA ALA A 259 -1.54 25.03 2.79
C ALA A 259 -1.98 26.22 1.91
N ALA A 260 -1.03 27.09 1.55
CA ALA A 260 -1.31 28.25 0.70
C ALA A 260 -1.63 27.85 -0.75
N VAL A 261 -0.93 26.87 -1.32
CA VAL A 261 -1.20 26.32 -2.66
C VAL A 261 -2.61 25.72 -2.73
N GLN A 262 -3.01 24.97 -1.70
CA GLN A 262 -4.33 24.35 -1.62
C GLN A 262 -5.47 25.32 -1.27
N GLY A 263 -5.14 26.59 -0.99
CA GLY A 263 -6.13 27.61 -0.58
C GLY A 263 -6.65 27.44 0.85
N ASN A 264 -5.96 26.64 1.68
CA ASN A 264 -6.33 26.36 3.07
C ASN A 264 -5.94 27.54 3.98
N ARG A 265 -6.67 28.66 3.88
CA ARG A 265 -6.37 29.89 4.63
C ARG A 265 -6.21 29.66 6.14
N GLY A 266 -7.11 28.91 6.76
CA GLY A 266 -7.04 28.64 8.20
C GLY A 266 -5.75 27.91 8.62
N ALA A 267 -5.26 27.00 7.77
CA ALA A 267 -3.97 26.35 7.99
C ALA A 267 -2.80 27.34 7.87
N VAL A 268 -2.84 28.24 6.88
CA VAL A 268 -1.84 29.32 6.74
C VAL A 268 -1.85 30.25 7.95
N GLU A 269 -3.03 30.62 8.47
CA GLU A 269 -3.18 31.47 9.66
C GLU A 269 -2.52 30.84 10.89
N ILE A 270 -2.64 29.52 11.06
CA ILE A 270 -2.03 28.78 12.18
C ILE A 270 -0.52 28.63 12.00
N LEU A 271 -0.05 28.33 10.78
CA LEU A 271 1.36 28.05 10.50
C LEU A 271 2.22 29.31 10.38
N CYS A 272 1.65 30.44 9.94
CA CYS A 272 2.37 31.70 9.72
C CYS A 272 3.19 32.19 10.93
N PRO A 273 2.64 32.28 12.16
CA PRO A 273 3.39 32.76 13.32
C PRO A 273 4.51 31.82 13.80
N VAL A 274 4.47 30.53 13.42
CA VAL A 274 5.42 29.50 13.87
C VAL A 274 6.42 29.08 12.81
N THR A 275 6.28 29.57 11.58
CA THR A 275 7.16 29.24 10.46
C THR A 275 8.15 30.37 10.18
N SER A 276 9.43 30.03 10.05
CA SER A 276 10.46 30.99 9.67
C SER A 276 10.21 31.52 8.26
N PRO A 277 10.26 32.85 8.05
CA PRO A 277 10.04 33.47 6.75
C PRO A 277 10.93 32.89 5.66
N LEU A 278 10.39 32.77 4.45
CA LEU A 278 11.16 32.30 3.30
C LEU A 278 12.26 33.32 2.94
N PRO A 279 13.47 32.85 2.54
CA PRO A 279 14.53 33.73 2.08
C PRO A 279 14.05 34.61 0.92
N ASN A 280 14.37 35.91 0.96
CA ASN A 280 14.00 36.90 -0.06
C ASN A 280 12.49 37.16 -0.23
N PHE A 281 11.66 36.75 0.73
CA PHE A 281 10.23 37.07 0.72
C PHE A 281 9.87 38.10 1.80
N SER A 282 9.64 39.34 1.37
CA SER A 282 9.47 40.48 2.27
C SER A 282 8.05 40.70 2.80
N ASN A 283 7.01 40.08 2.20
CA ASN A 283 5.62 40.22 2.62
C ASN A 283 5.12 38.97 3.38
N TRP A 284 5.77 38.61 4.48
CA TRP A 284 5.40 37.45 5.32
C TRP A 284 4.11 37.70 6.13
N THR A 285 3.01 37.81 5.42
CA THR A 285 1.64 37.91 5.95
C THR A 285 0.81 36.77 5.39
N VAL A 286 -0.32 36.43 6.03
CA VAL A 286 -1.21 35.37 5.52
C VAL A 286 -1.63 35.65 4.08
N ASP A 287 -2.09 36.86 3.81
CA ASP A 287 -2.49 37.29 2.47
C ASP A 287 -1.30 37.31 1.53
N GLY A 288 -0.15 37.84 1.97
CA GLY A 288 1.07 37.87 1.16
C GLY A 288 1.56 36.48 0.75
N ILE A 289 1.54 35.50 1.67
CA ILE A 289 1.97 34.12 1.40
C ILE A 289 0.99 33.44 0.44
N ILE A 290 -0.32 33.58 0.67
CA ILE A 290 -1.36 33.03 -0.21
C ILE A 290 -1.24 33.65 -1.61
N GLU A 291 -1.22 34.98 -1.69
CA GLU A 291 -1.03 35.69 -2.95
C GLU A 291 0.28 35.28 -3.61
N PHE A 292 1.40 35.15 -2.88
CA PHE A 292 2.68 34.74 -3.46
C PHE A 292 2.61 33.33 -4.02
N MET A 293 2.10 32.36 -3.26
CA MET A 293 2.01 30.97 -3.72
C MET A 293 1.01 30.80 -4.88
N GLN A 294 -0.05 31.62 -4.93
CA GLN A 294 -1.03 31.66 -6.02
C GLN A 294 -0.60 32.50 -7.23
N SER A 295 0.23 33.53 -7.02
CA SER A 295 0.72 34.47 -8.05
C SER A 295 2.07 34.10 -8.62
N GLN A 296 2.83 33.23 -7.94
CA GLN A 296 3.77 32.39 -8.64
C GLN A 296 2.93 31.79 -9.77
N PRO A 297 3.22 32.09 -11.06
CA PRO A 297 2.65 31.30 -12.13
C PRO A 297 3.08 29.92 -11.69
N SER A 298 2.12 29.10 -11.27
CA SER A 298 2.53 27.91 -10.56
C SER A 298 3.48 27.27 -11.56
N LYS A 299 4.68 26.94 -11.10
CA LYS A 299 5.54 26.09 -11.92
C LYS A 299 4.81 24.77 -12.26
N GLU A 300 3.57 24.63 -11.75
CA GLU A 300 2.52 23.64 -11.94
C GLU A 300 1.13 24.14 -12.45
N HIS A 301 0.87 25.43 -12.81
CA HIS A 301 -0.36 25.80 -13.54
C HIS A 301 -0.15 26.58 -14.85
N GLU A 302 1.03 27.14 -15.14
CA GLU A 302 1.39 27.59 -16.50
C GLU A 302 2.87 27.26 -16.85
N ASN A 303 3.30 26.00 -16.65
CA ASN A 303 4.20 25.34 -17.62
C ASN A 303 3.41 24.68 -18.77
N MET A 304 2.09 24.90 -18.76
CA MET A 304 1.28 25.13 -19.96
C MET A 304 1.41 26.61 -20.34
N LYS A 305 2.11 26.90 -21.44
CA LYS A 305 2.24 28.18 -22.17
C LYS A 305 3.48 29.04 -21.88
N GLU A 306 4.46 28.81 -22.75
CA GLU A 306 5.36 29.81 -23.35
C GLU A 306 6.28 30.61 -22.41
N THR A 307 7.49 30.10 -22.25
CA THR A 307 8.67 30.96 -22.48
C THR A 307 9.76 30.19 -23.20
N GLN A 308 9.62 30.13 -24.53
CA GLN A 308 10.78 30.23 -25.40
C GLN A 308 11.39 31.63 -25.28
N LYS A 309 12.72 31.68 -25.43
CA LYS A 309 13.63 32.84 -25.65
C LYS A 309 14.19 33.43 -24.35
N LEU A 310 15.49 33.33 -24.03
CA LEU A 310 16.67 33.36 -24.90
C LEU A 310 17.87 32.58 -24.31
N THR A 311 18.49 31.77 -25.19
CA THR A 311 19.95 31.60 -25.48
C THR A 311 20.96 31.56 -24.32
N GLY A 312 21.87 30.60 -24.22
CA GLY A 312 22.21 29.46 -25.08
C GLY A 312 23.56 28.84 -24.69
N SER A 313 23.77 27.56 -25.04
CA SER A 313 25.05 26.94 -25.44
C SER A 313 24.97 25.39 -25.35
N THR A 314 24.59 24.77 -26.47
CA THR A 314 24.95 23.43 -27.03
C THR A 314 25.27 22.23 -26.12
N SER A 315 24.48 21.13 -26.22
CA SER A 315 24.80 19.95 -27.05
C SER A 315 23.69 18.86 -27.10
N GLU A 316 23.34 18.44 -28.32
CA GLU A 316 22.84 17.14 -28.82
C GLU A 316 21.50 16.47 -28.35
N ASN A 317 20.43 16.81 -29.09
CA ASN A 317 19.34 15.97 -29.68
C ASN A 317 18.65 14.83 -28.87
N SER A 318 17.50 15.15 -28.26
CA SER A 318 16.33 14.25 -28.19
C SER A 318 15.11 14.95 -28.79
N LYS A 319 14.36 14.27 -29.67
CA LYS A 319 13.21 14.85 -30.40
C LYS A 319 11.98 14.89 -29.48
N ILE A 320 11.64 16.06 -28.98
CA ILE A 320 10.38 16.31 -28.24
C ILE A 320 9.21 16.17 -29.22
N VAL A 321 8.24 15.31 -28.92
CA VAL A 321 7.03 15.10 -29.74
C VAL A 321 6.00 16.18 -29.39
N GLU A 322 5.36 16.82 -30.35
CA GLU A 322 4.34 17.85 -30.06
C GLU A 322 3.00 17.18 -29.69
N VAL A 323 2.47 17.47 -28.49
CA VAL A 323 1.28 16.81 -27.91
C VAL A 323 0.17 17.83 -27.67
N THR A 324 -1.05 17.57 -28.16
CA THR A 324 -2.19 18.51 -28.01
C THR A 324 -2.69 18.58 -26.56
N PRO A 325 -3.32 19.68 -26.15
CA PRO A 325 -3.90 19.81 -24.80
C PRO A 325 -4.89 18.70 -24.46
N GLU A 326 -5.72 18.28 -25.42
CA GLU A 326 -6.71 17.22 -25.24
C GLU A 326 -6.04 15.85 -25.04
N ALA A 327 -4.89 15.62 -25.69
CA ALA A 327 -4.10 14.40 -25.48
C ALA A 327 -3.43 14.40 -24.09
N LYS A 328 -2.98 15.56 -23.59
CA LYS A 328 -2.44 15.70 -22.23
C LYS A 328 -3.51 15.45 -21.15
N GLU A 329 -4.72 15.96 -21.35
CA GLU A 329 -5.84 15.72 -20.43
C GLU A 329 -6.19 14.23 -20.35
N LYS A 330 -6.33 13.56 -21.51
CA LYS A 330 -6.55 12.11 -21.56
C LYS A 330 -5.38 11.31 -20.99
N ALA A 331 -4.15 11.78 -21.16
CA ALA A 331 -2.98 11.17 -20.55
C ALA A 331 -3.04 11.26 -19.02
N LEU A 332 -3.54 12.37 -18.46
CA LEU A 332 -3.71 12.55 -17.03
C LEU A 332 -4.79 11.63 -16.46
N GLU A 333 -5.92 11.46 -17.16
CA GLU A 333 -6.96 10.49 -16.79
C GLU A 333 -6.41 9.06 -16.81
N ALA A 334 -5.64 8.69 -17.84
CA ALA A 334 -4.98 7.39 -17.93
C ALA A 334 -3.93 7.20 -16.82
N LYS A 335 -3.16 8.23 -16.49
CA LYS A 335 -2.23 8.23 -15.36
C LYS A 335 -2.97 7.99 -14.04
N SER A 336 -4.08 8.70 -13.79
CA SER A 336 -4.88 8.55 -12.57
C SER A 336 -5.41 7.11 -12.42
N ARG A 337 -5.87 6.50 -13.51
CA ARG A 337 -6.23 5.06 -13.52
C ARG A 337 -5.03 4.16 -13.21
N GLY A 338 -3.85 4.50 -13.72
CA GLY A 338 -2.61 3.78 -13.42
C GLY A 338 -2.22 3.89 -11.95
N ASP A 339 -2.29 5.09 -11.38
CA ASP A 339 -2.00 5.34 -9.97
C ASP A 339 -2.99 4.59 -9.06
N ASP A 340 -4.27 4.52 -9.44
CA ASP A 340 -5.28 3.74 -8.72
C ASP A 340 -5.04 2.24 -8.80
N ALA A 341 -4.78 1.72 -9.99
CA ALA A 341 -4.43 0.31 -10.18
C ALA A 341 -3.15 -0.06 -9.41
N TYR A 342 -2.16 0.84 -9.37
CA TYR A 342 -0.94 0.66 -8.60
C TYR A 342 -1.22 0.58 -7.10
N ARG A 343 -2.07 1.47 -6.54
CA ARG A 343 -2.51 1.41 -5.14
C ARG A 343 -3.23 0.10 -4.81
N ARG A 344 -3.99 -0.45 -5.75
CA ARG A 344 -4.65 -1.76 -5.64
C ARG A 344 -3.71 -2.96 -5.86
N LYS A 345 -2.40 -2.73 -6.03
CA LYS A 345 -1.39 -3.75 -6.40
C LYS A 345 -1.70 -4.49 -7.71
N ALA A 346 -2.58 -3.95 -8.55
CA ALA A 346 -2.91 -4.49 -9.87
C ALA A 346 -1.88 -4.01 -10.91
N TYR A 347 -0.64 -4.48 -10.78
CA TYR A 347 0.50 -3.90 -11.53
C TYR A 347 0.38 -4.04 -13.05
N LEU A 348 -0.24 -5.10 -13.56
CA LEU A 348 -0.51 -5.24 -15.00
C LEU A 348 -1.54 -4.22 -15.49
N GLU A 349 -2.62 -4.00 -14.73
CA GLU A 349 -3.60 -2.94 -15.04
C GLU A 349 -2.95 -1.55 -14.98
N ALA A 350 -2.06 -1.33 -14.01
CA ALA A 350 -1.32 -0.08 -13.87
C ALA A 350 -0.39 0.14 -15.07
N VAL A 351 0.34 -0.89 -15.51
CA VAL A 351 1.16 -0.85 -16.73
C VAL A 351 0.32 -0.48 -17.95
N ASP A 352 -0.84 -1.09 -18.14
CA ASP A 352 -1.71 -0.81 -19.29
C ASP A 352 -2.18 0.64 -19.29
N ALA A 353 -2.58 1.15 -18.12
CA ALA A 353 -3.02 2.52 -17.94
C ALA A 353 -1.87 3.54 -18.15
N TYR A 354 -0.68 3.28 -17.62
CA TYR A 354 0.49 4.13 -17.89
C TYR A 354 0.95 4.04 -19.33
N THR A 355 0.81 2.90 -19.99
CA THR A 355 1.10 2.77 -21.42
C THR A 355 0.17 3.65 -22.25
N GLN A 356 -1.14 3.62 -21.96
CA GLN A 356 -2.09 4.54 -22.58
C GLN A 356 -1.73 6.01 -22.32
N ALA A 357 -1.28 6.34 -21.10
CA ALA A 357 -0.84 7.69 -20.76
C ALA A 357 0.42 8.11 -21.55
N ILE A 358 1.39 7.20 -21.73
CA ILE A 358 2.63 7.44 -22.49
C ILE A 358 2.34 7.59 -23.98
N ASP A 359 1.46 6.77 -24.54
CA ASP A 359 1.05 6.88 -25.95
C ASP A 359 0.40 8.24 -26.24
N LEU A 360 -0.31 8.80 -25.26
CA LEU A 360 -0.96 10.10 -25.33
C LEU A 360 -0.01 11.26 -25.02
N ASN A 361 0.96 11.09 -24.12
CA ASN A 361 1.94 12.10 -23.74
C ASN A 361 3.34 11.47 -23.47
N PRO A 362 4.12 11.20 -24.53
CA PRO A 362 5.38 10.47 -24.41
C PRO A 362 6.52 11.27 -23.79
N ASN A 363 6.36 12.59 -23.63
CA ASN A 363 7.41 13.46 -23.08
C ASN A 363 7.34 13.58 -21.55
N GLU A 364 6.39 12.92 -20.89
CA GLU A 364 6.22 13.01 -19.44
C GLU A 364 7.07 11.95 -18.73
N PRO A 365 8.20 12.33 -18.09
CA PRO A 365 9.12 11.38 -17.47
C PRO A 365 8.49 10.63 -16.29
N THR A 366 7.52 11.22 -15.60
CA THR A 366 6.86 10.59 -14.45
C THR A 366 6.09 9.32 -14.85
N LEU A 367 5.50 9.28 -16.05
CA LEU A 367 4.78 8.11 -16.54
C LEU A 367 5.71 6.91 -16.77
N LEU A 368 6.87 7.16 -17.37
CA LEU A 368 7.90 6.14 -17.58
C LEU A 368 8.49 5.66 -16.25
N SER A 369 8.73 6.57 -15.31
CA SER A 369 9.17 6.21 -13.95
C SER A 369 8.14 5.34 -13.22
N ASN A 370 6.85 5.67 -13.32
CA ASN A 370 5.77 4.92 -12.67
C ASN A 370 5.57 3.54 -13.32
N ARG A 371 5.61 3.47 -14.66
CA ARG A 371 5.52 2.19 -15.38
C ARG A 371 6.75 1.31 -15.11
N SER A 372 7.95 1.90 -15.06
CA SER A 372 9.19 1.22 -14.67
C SER A 372 9.06 0.58 -13.29
N LEU A 373 8.47 1.29 -12.32
CA LEU A 373 8.20 0.75 -10.98
C LEU A 373 7.25 -0.45 -11.04
N CYS A 374 6.16 -0.37 -11.80
CA CYS A 374 5.27 -1.52 -11.99
C CYS A 374 6.00 -2.73 -12.57
N TRP A 375 6.88 -2.52 -13.55
CA TRP A 375 7.68 -3.59 -14.13
C TRP A 375 8.64 -4.22 -13.12
N ILE A 376 9.26 -3.42 -12.25
CA ILE A 376 10.08 -3.93 -11.13
C ILE A 376 9.24 -4.80 -10.21
N ARG A 377 8.03 -4.37 -9.83
CA ARG A 377 7.11 -5.15 -8.98
C ARG A 377 6.65 -6.45 -9.64
N LEU A 378 6.58 -6.48 -10.97
CA LEU A 378 6.25 -7.68 -11.78
C LEU A 378 7.46 -8.57 -12.08
N GLY A 379 8.67 -8.21 -11.64
CA GLY A 379 9.89 -8.95 -11.97
C GLY A 379 10.37 -8.79 -13.43
N GLN A 380 9.81 -7.86 -14.19
CA GLN A 380 10.10 -7.62 -15.61
C GLN A 380 11.24 -6.60 -15.77
N ALA A 381 12.46 -7.06 -15.53
CA ALA A 381 13.62 -6.19 -15.33
C ALA A 381 14.08 -5.44 -16.60
N GLU A 382 13.99 -6.07 -17.78
CA GLU A 382 14.37 -5.46 -19.06
C GLU A 382 13.44 -4.30 -19.44
N GLN A 383 12.13 -4.47 -19.27
CA GLN A 383 11.13 -3.43 -19.52
C GLN A 383 11.28 -2.28 -18.52
N ALA A 384 11.51 -2.61 -17.24
CA ALA A 384 11.80 -1.61 -16.22
C ALA A 384 13.02 -0.76 -16.57
N LEU A 385 14.10 -1.40 -17.05
CA LEU A 385 15.33 -0.72 -17.45
C LEU A 385 15.14 0.19 -18.66
N ALA A 386 14.37 -0.27 -19.67
CA ALA A 386 14.06 0.52 -20.86
C ALA A 386 13.29 1.80 -20.51
N ASP A 387 12.27 1.69 -19.65
CA ASP A 387 11.49 2.83 -19.17
C ASP A 387 12.32 3.78 -18.31
N ALA A 388 13.18 3.25 -17.43
CA ALA A 388 14.05 4.07 -16.58
C ALA A 388 15.07 4.89 -17.41
N LYS A 389 15.69 4.27 -18.42
CA LYS A 389 16.61 4.97 -19.33
C LYS A 389 15.90 6.03 -20.17
N SER A 390 14.69 5.72 -20.64
CA SER A 390 13.87 6.68 -21.38
C SER A 390 13.47 7.86 -20.49
N CYS A 391 13.07 7.59 -19.24
CA CYS A 391 12.80 8.62 -18.23
C CYS A 391 14.02 9.51 -17.99
N ARG A 392 15.22 8.92 -17.79
CA ARG A 392 16.47 9.66 -17.62
C ARG A 392 16.80 10.52 -18.83
N SER A 393 16.55 10.03 -20.04
CA SER A 393 16.79 10.80 -21.27
C SER A 393 15.88 12.04 -21.39
N LEU A 394 14.67 11.98 -20.83
CA LEU A 394 13.73 13.09 -20.79
C LEU A 394 14.02 14.09 -19.66
N LYS A 395 14.47 13.60 -18.49
CA LYS A 395 14.79 14.44 -17.33
C LYS A 395 16.09 14.00 -16.63
N PRO A 396 17.28 14.34 -17.19
CA PRO A 396 18.57 13.90 -16.65
C PRO A 396 18.91 14.44 -15.26
N SER A 397 18.24 15.51 -14.81
CA SER A 397 18.45 16.13 -13.50
C SER A 397 17.56 15.52 -12.41
N TRP A 398 16.85 14.41 -12.67
CA TRP A 398 15.93 13.81 -11.72
C TRP A 398 16.53 12.56 -11.06
N PRO A 399 16.93 12.61 -9.77
CA PRO A 399 17.59 11.50 -9.08
C PRO A 399 16.78 10.19 -9.12
N LYS A 400 15.45 10.28 -9.09
CA LYS A 400 14.53 9.13 -9.14
C LYS A 400 14.68 8.29 -10.42
N ALA A 401 15.02 8.91 -11.55
CA ALA A 401 15.25 8.18 -12.80
C ALA A 401 16.48 7.24 -12.68
N TYR A 402 17.53 7.71 -12.02
CA TYR A 402 18.73 6.92 -11.71
C TYR A 402 18.43 5.82 -10.70
N TYR A 403 17.58 6.10 -9.71
CA TYR A 403 17.13 5.09 -8.76
C TYR A 403 16.35 3.96 -9.46
N ARG A 404 15.43 4.30 -10.37
CA ARG A 404 14.67 3.31 -11.15
C ARG A 404 15.60 2.49 -12.06
N GLU A 405 16.57 3.14 -12.70
CA GLU A 405 17.57 2.46 -13.54
C GLU A 405 18.43 1.49 -12.74
N GLY A 406 18.96 1.93 -11.59
CA GLY A 406 19.73 1.08 -10.68
C GLY A 406 18.91 -0.09 -10.14
N SER A 407 17.64 0.14 -9.79
CA SER A 407 16.74 -0.91 -9.29
C SER A 407 16.48 -1.99 -10.34
N ALA A 408 16.23 -1.58 -11.59
CA ALA A 408 16.07 -2.53 -12.70
C ALA A 408 17.36 -3.31 -12.98
N LEU A 409 18.53 -2.65 -12.92
CA LEU A 409 19.83 -3.30 -13.09
C LEU A 409 20.15 -4.30 -11.97
N ARG A 410 19.77 -4.02 -10.72
CA ARG A 410 19.87 -4.98 -9.61
C ARG A 410 19.06 -6.24 -9.87
N LEU A 411 17.84 -6.08 -10.38
CA LEU A 411 16.97 -7.21 -10.72
C LEU A 411 17.56 -8.07 -11.85
N LEU A 412 18.29 -7.45 -12.79
CA LEU A 412 19.10 -8.13 -13.82
C LEU A 412 20.43 -8.69 -13.29
N GLN A 413 20.74 -8.54 -12.00
CA GLN A 413 22.02 -8.91 -11.37
C GLN A 413 23.24 -8.19 -11.98
N ARG A 414 23.03 -7.02 -12.60
CA ARG A 414 24.08 -6.15 -13.16
C ARG A 414 24.54 -5.15 -12.10
N PHE A 415 25.07 -5.66 -11.00
CA PHE A 415 25.31 -4.90 -9.77
C PHE A 415 26.28 -3.73 -9.93
N ASP A 416 27.32 -3.86 -10.75
CA ASP A 416 28.28 -2.78 -11.00
C ASP A 416 27.65 -1.61 -11.75
N GLU A 417 26.81 -1.91 -12.76
CA GLU A 417 26.06 -0.89 -13.48
C GLU A 417 24.99 -0.26 -12.60
N ALA A 418 24.33 -1.05 -11.75
CA ALA A 418 23.37 -0.55 -10.78
C ALA A 418 24.01 0.44 -9.81
N ALA A 419 25.17 0.10 -9.24
CA ALA A 419 25.93 0.97 -8.37
C ALA A 419 26.32 2.27 -9.07
N ASN A 420 26.77 2.21 -10.33
CA ASN A 420 27.06 3.42 -11.10
C ASN A 420 25.82 4.31 -11.29
N SER A 421 24.66 3.72 -11.63
CA SER A 421 23.41 4.48 -11.74
C SER A 421 23.04 5.15 -10.42
N PHE A 422 23.08 4.45 -9.28
CA PHE A 422 22.78 5.06 -7.98
C PHE A 422 23.78 6.16 -7.61
N PHE A 423 25.07 5.97 -7.92
CA PHE A 423 26.09 6.98 -7.68
C PHE A 423 25.88 8.24 -8.53
N GLU A 424 25.52 8.10 -9.81
CA GLU A 424 25.13 9.23 -10.66
C GLU A 424 23.90 9.97 -10.08
N GLY A 425 22.94 9.24 -9.52
CA GLY A 425 21.81 9.82 -8.77
C GLY A 425 22.26 10.61 -7.54
N LEU A 426 23.21 10.09 -6.76
CA LEU A 426 23.78 10.77 -5.58
C LEU A 426 24.53 12.06 -5.91
N GLN A 427 25.09 12.17 -7.11
CA GLN A 427 25.72 13.43 -7.54
C GLN A 427 24.69 14.55 -7.72
N LEU A 428 23.43 14.20 -7.98
CA LEU A 428 22.33 15.14 -8.13
C LEU A 428 21.66 15.45 -6.78
N ASP A 429 21.58 14.47 -5.88
CA ASP A 429 21.01 14.60 -4.54
C ASP A 429 21.82 13.80 -3.50
N PRO A 430 22.87 14.42 -2.92
CA PRO A 430 23.79 13.73 -2.00
C PRO A 430 23.20 13.33 -0.64
N GLU A 431 22.10 13.96 -0.23
CA GLU A 431 21.44 13.69 1.07
C GLU A 431 20.37 12.58 0.96
N ASN A 432 20.15 12.06 -0.25
CA ASN A 432 19.17 11.03 -0.53
C ASN A 432 19.56 9.68 0.09
N LYS A 433 18.99 9.37 1.25
CA LYS A 433 19.28 8.12 1.98
C LYS A 433 18.97 6.87 1.16
N GLU A 434 17.88 6.87 0.38
CA GLU A 434 17.52 5.72 -0.46
C GLU A 434 18.60 5.41 -1.50
N LEU A 435 19.12 6.44 -2.18
CA LEU A 435 20.22 6.28 -3.14
C LEU A 435 21.52 5.85 -2.45
N VAL A 436 21.81 6.36 -1.24
CA VAL A 436 23.00 5.98 -0.47
C VAL A 436 22.96 4.49 -0.10
N ASP A 437 21.82 4.03 0.41
CA ASP A 437 21.67 2.64 0.85
C ASP A 437 21.60 1.70 -0.37
N ALA A 438 20.85 2.05 -1.41
CA ALA A 438 20.78 1.27 -2.66
C ALA A 438 22.15 1.17 -3.36
N PHE A 439 22.97 2.23 -3.32
CA PHE A 439 24.35 2.20 -3.79
C PHE A 439 25.20 1.22 -2.99
N ARG A 440 25.19 1.34 -1.65
CA ARG A 440 25.96 0.47 -0.75
C ARG A 440 25.59 -1.00 -0.94
N GLU A 441 24.29 -1.30 -0.96
CA GLU A 441 23.77 -2.65 -1.17
C GLU A 441 24.20 -3.22 -2.52
N SER A 442 24.18 -2.41 -3.58
CA SER A 442 24.59 -2.86 -4.91
C SER A 442 26.08 -3.19 -4.97
N VAL A 443 26.93 -2.38 -4.34
CA VAL A 443 28.37 -2.64 -4.22
C VAL A 443 28.63 -3.93 -3.43
N GLU A 444 27.91 -4.14 -2.32
CA GLU A 444 28.03 -5.36 -1.53
C GLU A 444 27.53 -6.61 -2.26
N ALA A 445 26.40 -6.50 -2.96
CA ALA A 445 25.85 -7.57 -3.78
C ALA A 445 26.80 -7.94 -4.93
N GLY A 446 27.39 -6.95 -5.61
CA GLY A 446 28.40 -7.17 -6.65
C GLY A 446 29.64 -7.89 -6.10
N ARG A 447 30.15 -7.50 -4.92
CA ARG A 447 31.27 -8.19 -4.27
C ARG A 447 30.96 -9.65 -3.93
N LYS A 448 29.74 -9.93 -3.44
CA LYS A 448 29.30 -11.31 -3.12
C LYS A 448 29.14 -12.13 -4.40
N PHE A 449 28.56 -11.56 -5.45
CA PHE A 449 28.33 -12.20 -6.74
C PHE A 449 29.65 -12.56 -7.45
N HIS A 450 30.61 -11.62 -7.49
CA HIS A 450 31.94 -11.87 -8.07
C HIS A 450 32.85 -12.71 -7.14
N GLY A 451 32.59 -12.71 -5.83
CA GLY A 451 33.33 -13.50 -4.84
C GLY A 451 33.02 -15.00 -4.86
N THR A 452 31.90 -15.42 -5.47
CA THR A 452 31.55 -16.84 -5.65
C THR A 452 32.15 -17.50 -6.89
N ASP A 453 32.72 -16.72 -7.83
CA ASP A 453 33.32 -17.20 -9.08
C ASP A 453 34.86 -17.22 -9.10
N GLY A 454 35.51 -17.07 -7.93
CA GLY A 454 36.96 -17.24 -7.80
C GLY A 454 37.38 -18.70 -8.01
N PRO A 455 38.44 -19.00 -8.81
CA PRO A 455 38.84 -20.37 -9.08
C PRO A 455 39.27 -21.05 -7.78
N LYS A 456 38.63 -22.18 -7.45
CA LYS A 456 39.16 -23.13 -6.47
C LYS A 456 40.57 -23.53 -6.93
N GLN A 457 41.59 -22.92 -6.34
CA GLN A 457 42.95 -23.39 -6.49
C GLN A 457 43.03 -24.76 -5.84
N ALA A 458 43.09 -25.79 -6.69
CA ALA A 458 43.65 -27.07 -6.32
C ALA A 458 45.16 -26.88 -6.15
N ASN A 459 45.63 -27.03 -4.92
CA ASN A 459 46.86 -27.75 -4.55
C ASN A 459 46.90 -27.96 -3.04
#